data_AF-A0A379WEE4-F1
#
_entry.id   AF-A0A379WEE4-F1
#
_cell.length_a   1.000
_cell.length_b   1.000
_cell.length_c   1.000
_cell.angle_alpha   90.00
_cell.angle_beta   90.00
_cell.angle_gamma   90.00
#
_symmetry.space_group_name_H-M   'P 1'
#
loop_
_entity.id
_entity.type
_entity.pdbx_description
1 polymer ?
#
loop_
_entity_poly.entity_id
_entity_poly.type
_entity_poly.pdbx_seq_one_letter_code
_entity_poly.pdbx_strand_id
1 'polypeptide(L)'
;MMSLKRYNLAAVLLLLLGGYGSAQAAIAPDRTRLVFRGEDKSISVDLKNANSKLPYLAQSWVEDEKGVKITSPLIVVPPVQRIEPSAIGQVKIQGMPALASLPQDRETLFYYNVREIPPQSDKPNTLQIALQTRIKVFYRPQALSKIDMQHPWQYKITLQRQAMAIR
;
A
#
# COMPACT_ATOMS: atom_id res chain seq x y z
N MET A 1 33.00 3.35 -40.76
CA MET A 1 33.31 3.71 -39.35
C MET A 1 32.03 3.99 -38.53
N MET A 2 31.00 3.11 -38.58
CA MET A 2 29.66 3.39 -38.03
C MET A 2 29.05 2.25 -37.16
N SER A 3 29.84 1.26 -36.76
CA SER A 3 29.32 0.09 -36.00
C SER A 3 29.50 0.21 -34.48
N LEU A 4 30.48 0.99 -33.99
CA LEU A 4 30.81 1.03 -32.55
C LEU A 4 29.80 1.80 -31.66
N LYS A 5 28.99 2.72 -32.21
CA LYS A 5 28.05 3.52 -31.40
C LYS A 5 26.76 2.77 -30.99
N ARG A 6 26.36 1.73 -31.73
CA ARG A 6 25.11 0.99 -31.46
C ARG A 6 25.21 0.03 -30.27
N TYR A 7 26.40 -0.54 -30.04
CA TYR A 7 26.66 -1.43 -28.91
C TYR A 7 26.68 -0.70 -27.56
N ASN A 8 27.12 0.57 -27.54
CA ASN A 8 27.13 1.38 -26.32
C ASN A 8 25.70 1.74 -25.86
N LEU A 9 24.77 1.99 -26.79
CA LEU A 9 23.36 2.23 -26.43
C LEU A 9 22.68 0.98 -25.85
N ALA A 10 22.95 -0.19 -26.44
CA ALA A 10 22.43 -1.46 -25.94
C ALA A 10 22.97 -1.81 -24.54
N ALA A 11 24.25 -1.54 -24.28
CA ALA A 11 24.86 -1.75 -22.97
C ALA A 11 24.27 -0.82 -21.88
N VAL A 12 23.99 0.44 -22.22
CA VAL A 12 23.32 1.39 -21.30
C VAL A 12 21.88 0.97 -21.01
N LEU A 13 21.15 0.46 -22.01
CA LEU A 13 19.78 -0.05 -21.82
C LEU A 13 19.76 -1.29 -20.91
N LEU A 14 20.75 -2.19 -21.04
CA LEU A 14 20.89 -3.38 -20.20
C LEU A 14 21.20 -3.04 -18.74
N LEU A 15 22.04 -2.02 -18.52
CA LEU A 15 22.39 -1.52 -17.17
C LEU A 15 21.19 -0.86 -16.47
N LEU A 16 20.32 -0.17 -17.22
CA LEU A 16 19.09 0.42 -16.68
C LEU A 16 18.01 -0.61 -16.30
N LEU A 17 18.06 -1.81 -16.88
CA LEU A 17 17.13 -2.91 -16.57
C LEU A 17 17.55 -3.76 -15.35
N GLY A 18 18.80 -3.63 -14.87
CA GLY A 18 19.35 -4.45 -13.77
C GLY A 18 19.09 -3.93 -12.35
N GLY A 19 18.43 -2.79 -12.20
CA GLY A 19 18.30 -2.07 -10.92
C GLY A 19 17.02 -2.33 -10.12
N TYR A 20 16.47 -3.54 -10.10
CA TYR A 20 15.36 -3.84 -9.18
C TYR A 20 15.92 -4.29 -7.83
N GLY A 21 16.19 -3.34 -6.95
CA GLY A 21 16.56 -3.63 -5.56
C GLY A 21 15.42 -4.38 -4.86
N SER A 22 15.64 -5.64 -4.52
CA SER A 22 14.75 -6.37 -3.61
C SER A 22 14.95 -5.80 -2.20
N ALA A 23 14.02 -4.98 -1.74
CA ALA A 23 13.99 -4.55 -0.35
C ALA A 23 13.71 -5.77 0.55
N GLN A 24 14.65 -6.10 1.42
CA GLN A 24 14.49 -7.16 2.41
C GLN A 24 13.76 -6.57 3.62
N ALA A 25 12.45 -6.80 3.70
CA ALA A 25 11.67 -6.56 4.92
C ALA A 25 11.30 -7.90 5.54
N ALA A 26 11.36 -8.01 6.87
CA ALA A 26 10.93 -9.23 7.52
C ALA A 26 9.41 -9.34 7.46
N ILE A 27 8.67 -8.26 7.75
CA ILE A 27 7.21 -8.23 7.61
C ILE A 27 6.79 -7.41 6.39
N ALA A 28 6.14 -8.07 5.42
CA ALA A 28 5.65 -7.43 4.21
C ALA A 28 4.12 -7.62 4.05
N PRO A 29 3.35 -6.54 3.84
CA PRO A 29 1.96 -6.64 3.39
C PRO A 29 1.84 -7.29 2.01
N ASP A 30 0.71 -7.94 1.73
CA ASP A 30 0.39 -8.55 0.43
C ASP A 30 0.21 -7.53 -0.72
N ARG A 31 -0.04 -6.26 -0.40
CA ARG A 31 -0.33 -5.19 -1.37
C ARG A 31 0.32 -3.85 -0.99
N THR A 32 0.53 -3.00 -1.99
CA THR A 32 1.13 -1.65 -1.84
C THR A 32 0.10 -0.54 -1.58
N ARG A 33 -1.19 -0.86 -1.67
CA ARG A 33 -2.32 0.03 -1.35
C ARG A 33 -3.55 -0.80 -1.05
N LEU A 34 -4.41 -0.25 -0.20
CA LEU A 34 -5.67 -0.85 0.21
C LEU A 34 -6.83 0.03 -0.25
N VAL A 35 -7.94 -0.60 -0.65
CA VAL A 35 -9.19 0.08 -0.97
C VAL A 35 -10.23 -0.50 -0.02
N PHE A 36 -10.72 0.33 0.91
CA PHE A 36 -11.81 0.00 1.80
C PHE A 36 -13.11 0.48 1.14
N ARG A 37 -13.96 -0.45 0.71
CA ARG A 37 -15.24 -0.10 0.08
C ARG A 37 -16.27 0.26 1.15
N GLY A 38 -17.10 1.26 0.90
CA GLY A 38 -18.10 1.74 1.84
C GLY A 38 -19.18 0.72 2.20
N GLU A 39 -19.42 -0.25 1.32
CA GLU A 39 -20.31 -1.38 1.57
C GLU A 39 -19.69 -2.49 2.46
N ASP A 40 -18.37 -2.52 2.59
CA ASP A 40 -17.65 -3.57 3.33
C ASP A 40 -17.55 -3.21 4.82
N LYS A 41 -17.73 -4.21 5.70
CA LYS A 41 -17.51 -4.03 7.15
C LYS A 41 -16.03 -4.04 7.52
N SER A 42 -15.21 -4.75 6.74
CA SER A 42 -13.78 -4.89 6.98
C SER A 42 -13.05 -5.37 5.73
N ILE A 43 -11.76 -5.09 5.66
CA ILE A 43 -10.83 -5.68 4.69
C ILE A 43 -9.72 -6.44 5.42
N SER A 44 -9.30 -7.58 4.87
CA SER A 44 -8.15 -8.33 5.37
C SER A 44 -6.87 -7.95 4.64
N VAL A 45 -5.77 -7.90 5.39
CA VAL A 45 -4.41 -7.67 4.92
C VAL A 45 -3.57 -8.82 5.43
N ASP A 46 -2.92 -9.53 4.51
CA ASP A 46 -2.00 -10.60 4.87
C ASP A 46 -0.61 -10.01 5.05
N LEU A 47 0.06 -10.42 6.12
CA LEU A 47 1.39 -10.02 6.51
C LEU A 47 2.30 -11.24 6.44
N LYS A 48 3.22 -11.26 5.47
CA LYS A 48 4.17 -12.35 5.32
C LYS A 48 5.43 -12.06 6.10
N ASN A 49 5.87 -13.01 6.92
CA ASN A 49 7.22 -13.02 7.46
C ASN A 49 8.19 -13.62 6.43
N ALA A 50 8.97 -12.79 5.75
CA ALA A 50 9.99 -13.23 4.79
C ALA A 50 11.26 -13.78 5.46
N ASN A 51 11.42 -13.61 6.77
CA ASN A 51 12.51 -14.23 7.51
C ASN A 51 12.25 -15.73 7.67
N SER A 52 13.18 -16.56 7.20
CA SER A 52 13.05 -18.03 7.24
C SER A 52 13.50 -18.66 8.56
N LYS A 53 14.05 -17.88 9.48
CA LYS A 53 14.69 -18.41 10.71
C LYS A 53 14.09 -17.84 11.99
N LEU A 54 13.69 -16.58 11.98
CA LEU A 54 13.31 -15.85 13.18
C LEU A 54 11.83 -15.40 13.13
N PRO A 55 11.11 -15.52 14.26
CA PRO A 55 9.77 -14.98 14.40
C PRO A 55 9.85 -13.45 14.59
N TYR A 56 8.86 -12.73 14.07
CA TYR A 56 8.78 -11.27 14.21
C TYR A 56 7.43 -10.89 14.80
N LEU A 57 7.39 -9.81 15.59
CA LEU A 57 6.11 -9.17 15.89
C LEU A 57 5.79 -8.16 14.79
N ALA A 58 4.52 -8.12 14.40
CA ALA A 58 3.97 -7.10 13.52
C ALA A 58 3.01 -6.22 14.34
N GLN A 59 3.36 -4.95 14.50
CA GLN A 59 2.50 -3.94 15.09
C GLN A 59 1.84 -3.13 13.98
N SER A 60 0.50 -3.08 13.98
CA SER A 60 -0.27 -2.46 12.90
C SER A 60 -1.25 -1.41 13.41
N TRP A 61 -1.38 -0.30 12.68
CA TRP A 61 -2.33 0.78 12.97
C TRP A 61 -2.71 1.57 11.72
N VAL A 62 -3.75 2.41 11.84
CA VAL A 62 -4.14 3.37 10.80
C VAL A 62 -3.83 4.78 11.27
N GLU A 63 -3.43 5.62 10.34
CA GLU A 63 -3.24 7.06 10.50
C GLU A 63 -4.17 7.83 9.58
N ASP A 64 -4.54 9.04 10.00
CA ASP A 64 -5.17 10.03 9.13
C ASP A 64 -4.17 10.65 8.13
N GLU A 65 -4.64 11.58 7.29
CA GLU A 65 -3.80 12.29 6.33
C GLU A 65 -2.66 13.09 6.99
N LYS A 66 -2.87 13.55 8.22
CA LYS A 66 -1.89 14.31 9.01
C LYS A 66 -0.85 13.41 9.69
N GLY A 67 -0.96 12.09 9.55
CA GLY A 67 -0.07 11.11 10.17
C GLY A 67 -0.39 10.86 11.66
N VAL A 68 -1.56 11.28 12.14
CA VAL A 68 -1.99 11.00 13.51
C VAL A 68 -2.58 9.60 13.55
N LYS A 69 -2.11 8.77 14.49
CA LYS A 69 -2.68 7.44 14.72
C LYS A 69 -4.13 7.58 15.17
N ILE A 70 -5.03 6.88 14.48
CA ILE A 70 -6.47 6.89 14.75
C ILE A 70 -6.98 5.49 15.11
N THR A 71 -8.12 5.48 15.79
CA THR A 71 -8.92 4.27 16.07
C THR A 71 -10.35 4.39 15.51
N SER A 72 -10.66 5.51 14.86
CA SER A 72 -11.92 5.83 14.22
C SER A 72 -11.64 6.83 13.09
N PRO A 73 -12.25 6.70 11.89
CA PRO A 73 -13.35 5.79 11.54
C PRO A 73 -12.90 4.37 11.15
N LEU A 74 -11.59 4.11 11.10
CA LEU A 74 -11.02 2.80 10.79
C LEU A 74 -10.16 2.32 11.96
N ILE A 75 -10.22 1.02 12.26
CA ILE A 75 -9.42 0.38 13.30
C ILE A 75 -8.78 -0.91 12.79
N VAL A 76 -7.60 -1.22 13.31
CA VAL A 76 -6.82 -2.40 12.95
C VAL A 76 -6.88 -3.45 14.05
N VAL A 77 -7.19 -4.70 13.68
CA VAL A 77 -7.35 -5.83 14.60
C VAL A 77 -6.67 -7.10 14.05
N PRO A 78 -5.77 -7.77 14.79
CA PRO A 78 -5.17 -7.33 16.05
C PRO A 78 -4.16 -6.19 15.84
N PRO A 79 -3.91 -5.33 16.85
CA PRO A 79 -2.93 -4.24 16.75
C PRO A 79 -1.48 -4.73 16.85
N VAL A 80 -1.24 -5.90 17.45
CA VAL A 80 0.07 -6.57 17.52
C VAL A 80 -0.16 -8.07 17.36
N GLN A 81 0.64 -8.73 16.54
CA GLN A 81 0.65 -10.19 16.43
C GLN A 81 2.07 -10.71 16.22
N ARG A 82 2.31 -11.96 16.63
CA ARG A 82 3.54 -12.67 16.34
C ARG A 82 3.35 -13.51 15.07
N ILE A 83 4.32 -13.42 14.15
CA ILE A 83 4.33 -14.18 12.90
C ILE A 83 5.58 -15.05 12.88
N GLU A 84 5.38 -16.37 12.82
CA GLU A 84 6.44 -17.37 12.80
C GLU A 84 7.28 -17.29 11.49
N PRO A 85 8.49 -17.88 11.46
CA PRO A 85 9.34 -17.85 10.28
C PRO A 85 8.62 -18.39 9.03
N SER A 86 8.76 -17.69 7.90
CA SER A 86 8.09 -18.01 6.62
C SER A 86 6.55 -18.06 6.67
N ALA A 87 5.92 -17.70 7.79
CA ALA A 87 4.47 -17.78 7.96
C ALA A 87 3.76 -16.51 7.48
N ILE A 88 2.43 -16.61 7.38
CA ILE A 88 1.54 -15.50 7.04
C ILE A 88 0.64 -15.24 8.24
N GLY A 89 0.67 -14.02 8.76
CA GLY A 89 -0.30 -13.49 9.71
C GLY A 89 -1.38 -12.69 8.98
N GLN A 90 -2.58 -12.56 9.57
CA GLN A 90 -3.65 -11.77 8.98
C GLN A 90 -4.06 -10.64 9.93
N VAL A 91 -4.27 -9.47 9.36
CA VAL A 91 -4.80 -8.28 10.03
C VAL A 91 -6.10 -7.87 9.36
N LYS A 92 -7.09 -7.45 10.15
CA LYS A 92 -8.34 -6.88 9.64
C LYS A 92 -8.38 -5.39 9.91
N ILE A 93 -8.67 -4.60 8.89
CA ILE A 93 -9.04 -3.20 9.03
C ILE A 93 -10.57 -3.15 9.05
N GLN A 94 -11.16 -2.69 10.14
CA GLN A 94 -12.60 -2.67 10.37
C GLN A 94 -13.14 -1.23 10.32
N GLY A 95 -14.31 -1.08 9.72
CA GLY A 95 -15.06 0.18 9.76
C GLY A 95 -15.77 0.38 11.08
N MET A 96 -15.65 1.58 11.65
CA MET A 96 -16.38 2.03 12.83
C MET A 96 -17.62 2.85 12.42
N PRO A 97 -18.60 3.11 13.31
CA PRO A 97 -19.79 3.90 12.98
C PRO A 97 -19.49 5.28 12.37
N ALA A 98 -18.39 5.92 12.79
CA ALA A 98 -17.95 7.21 12.24
C ALA A 98 -17.56 7.15 10.74
N LEU A 99 -17.45 5.95 10.15
CA LEU A 99 -17.22 5.78 8.72
C LEU A 99 -18.35 6.39 7.88
N ALA A 100 -19.59 6.38 8.39
CA ALA A 100 -20.74 7.00 7.74
C ALA A 100 -20.66 8.54 7.69
N SER A 101 -19.83 9.15 8.53
CA SER A 101 -19.61 10.61 8.55
C SER A 101 -18.55 11.06 7.53
N LEU A 102 -17.87 10.14 6.85
CA LEU A 102 -16.92 10.48 5.80
C LEU A 102 -17.64 11.02 4.55
N PRO A 103 -16.98 11.85 3.73
CA PRO A 103 -17.50 12.30 2.45
C PRO A 103 -18.00 11.12 1.59
N GLN A 104 -19.24 11.19 1.13
CA GLN A 104 -19.87 10.14 0.31
C GLN A 104 -19.77 10.43 -1.20
N ASP A 105 -19.32 11.62 -1.58
CA ASP A 105 -19.15 12.11 -2.95
C ASP A 105 -17.73 11.91 -3.51
N ARG A 106 -16.75 11.63 -2.64
CA ARG A 106 -15.32 11.50 -2.99
C ARG A 106 -14.61 10.45 -2.13
N GLU A 107 -13.48 9.95 -2.62
CA GLU A 107 -12.63 9.07 -1.81
C GLU A 107 -11.94 9.83 -0.67
N THR A 108 -11.72 9.14 0.45
CA THR A 108 -10.96 9.68 1.60
C THR A 108 -9.66 8.89 1.79
N LEU A 109 -8.56 9.59 2.03
CA LEU A 109 -7.23 8.99 2.19
C LEU A 109 -6.89 8.77 3.66
N PHE A 110 -6.43 7.55 3.96
CA PHE A 110 -5.80 7.15 5.21
C PHE A 110 -4.48 6.43 4.92
N TYR A 111 -3.74 6.11 5.97
CA TYR A 111 -2.50 5.34 5.87
C TYR A 111 -2.53 4.14 6.79
N TYR A 112 -2.26 2.95 6.26
CA TYR A 112 -2.01 1.75 7.06
C TYR A 112 -0.52 1.64 7.32
N ASN A 113 -0.16 1.46 8.58
CA ASN A 113 1.20 1.27 9.03
C ASN A 113 1.35 -0.13 9.59
N VAL A 114 2.45 -0.79 9.23
CA VAL A 114 2.94 -2.00 9.90
C VAL A 114 4.40 -1.80 10.26
N ARG A 115 4.73 -2.00 11.54
CA ARG A 115 6.08 -1.98 12.07
C ARG A 115 6.46 -3.39 12.46
N GLU A 116 7.58 -3.86 11.92
CA GLU A 116 8.17 -5.11 12.37
C GLU A 116 8.99 -4.86 13.65
N ILE A 117 8.95 -5.82 14.58
CA ILE A 117 9.77 -5.79 15.79
C ILE A 117 10.58 -7.09 15.79
N PRO A 118 11.91 -7.01 15.59
CA PRO A 118 12.77 -8.19 15.61
C PRO A 118 12.84 -8.80 17.02
N PRO A 119 13.17 -10.09 17.14
CA PRO A 119 13.48 -10.68 18.43
C PRO A 119 14.76 -10.06 19.00
N GLN A 120 14.89 -10.06 20.33
CA GLN A 120 16.08 -9.58 21.01
C GLN A 120 17.32 -10.37 20.57
N SER A 121 18.46 -9.68 20.40
CA SER A 121 19.73 -10.34 20.09
C SER A 121 20.38 -10.90 21.34
N ASP A 122 20.94 -12.10 21.24
CA ASP A 122 21.72 -12.72 22.32
C ASP A 122 23.14 -12.14 22.45
N LYS A 123 23.56 -11.27 21.52
CA LYS A 123 24.90 -10.69 21.50
C LYS A 123 24.91 -9.28 22.10
N PRO A 124 25.89 -8.95 22.96
CA PRO A 124 26.05 -7.58 23.46
C PRO A 124 26.44 -6.63 22.32
N ASN A 125 26.05 -5.35 22.46
CA ASN A 125 26.41 -4.26 21.54
C ASN A 125 25.98 -4.48 20.09
N THR A 126 24.75 -4.96 19.87
CA THR A 126 24.20 -5.14 18.52
C THR A 126 23.24 -4.01 18.15
N LEU A 127 23.35 -3.53 16.91
CA LEU A 127 22.37 -2.64 16.31
C LEU A 127 21.24 -3.48 15.71
N GLN A 128 20.01 -3.23 16.15
CA GLN A 128 18.80 -3.83 15.56
C GLN A 128 18.07 -2.79 14.71
N ILE A 129 17.68 -3.20 13.52
CA ILE A 129 16.91 -2.38 12.58
C ILE A 129 15.48 -2.92 12.57
N ALA A 130 14.51 -2.03 12.75
CA ALA A 130 13.09 -2.30 12.65
C ALA A 130 12.50 -1.46 11.51
N LEU A 131 11.95 -2.12 10.49
CA LEU A 131 11.32 -1.42 9.37
C LEU A 131 9.85 -1.10 9.68
N GLN A 132 9.42 0.08 9.24
CA GLN A 132 8.02 0.48 9.23
C GLN A 132 7.57 0.70 7.79
N THR A 133 6.59 -0.09 7.36
CA THR A 133 5.95 0.05 6.06
C THR A 133 4.67 0.87 6.22
N ARG A 134 4.56 1.95 5.44
CA ARG A 134 3.39 2.83 5.39
C ARG A 134 2.77 2.77 3.99
N ILE A 135 1.54 2.28 3.87
CA ILE A 135 0.81 2.19 2.59
C ILE A 135 -0.50 2.98 2.65
N LYS A 136 -0.99 3.40 1.48
CA LYS A 136 -2.24 4.17 1.37
C LYS A 136 -3.46 3.26 1.56
N VAL A 137 -4.46 3.77 2.26
CA VAL A 137 -5.79 3.19 2.40
C VAL A 137 -6.79 4.19 1.83
N PHE A 138 -7.48 3.79 0.76
CA PHE A 138 -8.53 4.61 0.15
C PHE A 138 -9.89 4.14 0.65
N TYR A 139 -10.60 4.98 1.38
CA TYR A 139 -12.03 4.77 1.61
C TYR A 139 -12.79 5.20 0.35
N ARG A 140 -13.53 4.26 -0.24
CA ARG A 140 -14.35 4.48 -1.44
C ARG A 140 -15.83 4.36 -1.08
N PRO A 141 -16.59 5.47 -1.07
CA PRO A 141 -18.04 5.44 -0.86
C PRO A 141 -18.76 4.56 -1.88
N GLN A 142 -19.92 4.02 -1.49
CA GLN A 142 -20.75 3.15 -2.35
C GLN A 142 -21.11 3.82 -3.68
N ALA A 143 -21.32 5.15 -3.68
CA ALA A 143 -21.60 5.93 -4.88
C ALA A 143 -20.48 5.84 -5.93
N LEU A 144 -19.24 5.59 -5.50
CA LEU A 144 -18.04 5.49 -6.35
C LEU A 144 -17.58 4.04 -6.56
N SER A 145 -18.24 3.04 -5.95
CA SER A 145 -17.84 1.62 -6.03
C SER A 145 -17.99 1.02 -7.44
N LYS A 146 -18.81 1.63 -8.32
CA LYS A 146 -19.04 1.17 -9.70
C LYS A 146 -18.03 1.77 -10.68
N ILE A 147 -16.80 1.28 -10.66
CA ILE A 147 -15.90 1.44 -11.80
C ILE A 147 -16.10 0.22 -12.69
N ASP A 148 -16.89 0.40 -13.76
CA ASP A 148 -16.98 -0.60 -14.80
C ASP A 148 -15.63 -0.65 -15.53
N MET A 149 -14.85 -1.71 -15.30
CA MET A 149 -13.57 -1.90 -15.99
C MET A 149 -13.76 -2.26 -17.47
N GLN A 150 -14.95 -2.72 -17.86
CA GLN A 150 -15.31 -2.99 -19.26
C GLN A 150 -15.77 -1.70 -19.96
N HIS A 151 -16.37 -0.76 -19.23
CA HIS A 151 -16.74 0.57 -19.72
C HIS A 151 -16.12 1.70 -18.89
N PRO A 152 -14.79 1.88 -18.95
CA PRO A 152 -14.09 2.98 -18.30
C PRO A 152 -14.74 4.33 -18.63
N TRP A 153 -14.76 5.22 -17.64
CA TRP A 153 -15.32 6.58 -17.79
C TRP A 153 -14.66 7.36 -18.93
N GLN A 154 -13.43 7.01 -19.31
CA GLN A 154 -12.70 7.57 -20.43
C GLN A 154 -13.45 7.43 -21.77
N TYR A 155 -14.26 6.39 -21.94
CA TYR A 155 -15.10 6.22 -23.15
C TYR A 155 -16.26 7.22 -23.24
N LYS A 156 -16.55 7.96 -22.16
CA LYS A 156 -17.60 8.99 -22.13
C LYS A 156 -17.06 10.40 -22.44
N ILE A 157 -15.74 10.56 -22.64
CA ILE A 157 -15.14 11.85 -22.96
C ILE A 157 -15.39 12.16 -24.44
N THR A 158 -16.18 13.19 -24.74
CA THR A 158 -16.36 13.71 -26.10
C THR A 158 -15.67 15.07 -26.23
N LEU A 159 -14.91 15.26 -27.31
CA LEU A 159 -14.28 16.54 -27.63
C LEU A 159 -15.25 17.36 -28.49
N GLN A 160 -15.71 18.50 -27.99
CA GLN A 160 -16.44 19.47 -28.81
C GLN A 160 -15.47 20.54 -29.31
N ARG A 161 -15.31 20.64 -30.63
CA ARG A 161 -14.48 21.67 -31.26
C ARG A 161 -15.21 23.01 -31.20
N GLN A 162 -14.74 23.92 -30.36
CA GLN A 162 -15.27 25.28 -30.31
C GLN A 162 -14.57 26.12 -31.40
N ALA A 163 -15.23 26.33 -32.53
CA ALA A 163 -14.74 27.23 -33.57
C ALA A 163 -15.07 28.68 -33.15
N MET A 164 -14.06 29.41 -32.69
CA MET A 164 -14.16 30.86 -32.52
C MET A 164 -13.88 31.50 -33.88
N ALA A 165 -14.94 31.97 -34.55
CA ALA A 165 -14.81 32.82 -35.72
C ALA A 165 -14.24 34.17 -35.26
N ILE A 166 -12.95 34.36 -35.45
CA ILE A 166 -12.31 35.67 -35.28
C ILE A 166 -12.78 36.52 -36.46
N ARG A 167 -13.58 37.56 -36.18
CA ARG A 167 -13.92 38.62 -37.14
C ARG A 167 -12.80 39.64 -37.21
#